data_AF-A0A0K8W1G1-F1
#
_entry.id   AF-A0A0K8W1G1-F1
#
_cell.length_a   1.000
_cell.length_b   1.000
_cell.length_c   1.000
_cell.angle_alpha   90.00
_cell.angle_beta   90.00
_cell.angle_gamma   90.00
#
_symmetry.space_group_name_H-M   'P 1'
#
loop_
_entity.id
_entity.type
_entity.pdbx_description
1 polymer ?
#
loop_
_entity_poly.entity_id
_entity_poly.type
_entity_poly.pdbx_seq_one_letter_code
_entity_poly.pdbx_strand_id
1 'polypeptide(L)'
;MYDCLREKCDIAADRIFHIGKELCKKVFGANADNYELSQVDNHSQEITKTIGTICCDHDGPLDPSSTMLAGTDEARCLTVRLNFSKAKSVAVFPGQIAIVSGKNPKGDTFIVDEVLAERQLSPPIVPKLTDPLSFVIVAGPYTHDDDLAYEPLQDLIAYLKEHKPDVLVLTGPFLDAEHKLISENVTLAESFESFFEKMITSIVDAIGNLTTILIVTSHKDANADPVYPTMSVPLRKSFPNVHVLPDPSMIDLNGIVVGMTSTDIMQHIISNELAFNAVDKVKRIVNHLFNQGSFYPLHPPAC
;
A
#
# COMPACT_ATOMS: atom_id res chain seq x y z
N MET A 1 -23.08 -1.51 -3.43
CA MET A 1 -21.74 -1.13 -3.89
C MET A 1 -21.52 -1.78 -5.25
N TYR A 2 -21.09 -1.03 -6.26
CA TYR A 2 -20.87 -1.54 -7.62
C TYR A 2 -19.57 -0.96 -8.17
N ASP A 3 -18.90 -1.72 -9.03
CA ASP A 3 -17.72 -1.29 -9.75
C ASP A 3 -18.05 -0.96 -11.20
N CYS A 4 -17.58 0.18 -11.68
CA CYS A 4 -17.63 0.54 -13.09
C CYS A 4 -16.28 0.19 -13.75
N LEU A 5 -16.28 -0.77 -14.68
CA LEU A 5 -15.04 -1.20 -15.36
C LEU A 5 -14.37 -0.05 -16.11
N ARG A 6 -15.16 0.84 -16.72
CA ARG A 6 -14.64 2.00 -17.44
C ARG A 6 -13.86 2.93 -16.50
N GLU A 7 -14.42 3.24 -15.34
CA GLU A 7 -13.75 4.09 -14.34
C GLU A 7 -12.45 3.45 -13.84
N LYS A 8 -12.44 2.12 -13.66
CA LYS A 8 -11.20 1.39 -13.30
C LYS A 8 -10.13 1.50 -14.39
N CYS A 9 -10.51 1.40 -15.66
CA CYS A 9 -9.59 1.61 -16.77
C CYS A 9 -9.04 3.05 -16.79
N ASP A 10 -9.91 4.05 -16.61
CA ASP A 10 -9.52 5.45 -16.58
C ASP A 10 -8.52 5.73 -15.44
N ILE A 11 -8.75 5.17 -14.24
CA ILE A 11 -7.82 5.28 -13.11
C ILE A 11 -6.47 4.61 -13.41
N ALA A 12 -6.49 3.44 -14.06
CA ALA A 12 -5.25 2.74 -14.43
C ALA A 12 -4.43 3.54 -15.46
N ALA A 13 -5.11 4.14 -16.45
CA ALA A 13 -4.55 5.03 -17.45
C ALA A 13 -3.90 6.28 -16.83
N ASP A 14 -4.63 6.97 -15.93
CA ASP A 14 -4.11 8.14 -15.22
C ASP A 14 -2.87 7.78 -14.39
N ARG A 15 -2.89 6.62 -13.72
CA ARG A 15 -1.76 6.15 -12.92
C ARG A 15 -0.51 5.94 -13.78
N ILE A 16 -0.62 5.26 -14.91
CA ILE A 16 0.52 5.03 -15.81
C ILE A 16 1.02 6.33 -16.44
N PHE A 17 0.12 7.25 -16.80
CA PHE A 17 0.48 8.56 -17.33
C PHE A 17 1.30 9.38 -16.31
N HIS A 18 0.80 9.51 -15.08
CA HIS A 18 1.45 10.32 -14.05
C HIS A 18 2.78 9.73 -13.58
N ILE A 19 2.82 8.44 -13.26
CA ILE A 19 4.07 7.78 -12.84
C ILE A 19 5.05 7.76 -14.00
N GLY A 20 4.58 7.44 -15.20
CA GLY A 20 5.41 7.37 -16.40
C GLY A 20 6.08 8.69 -16.75
N LYS A 21 5.37 9.82 -16.63
CA LYS A 21 5.96 11.14 -16.80
C LYS A 21 7.14 11.39 -15.87
N GLU A 22 7.01 11.02 -14.59
CA GLU A 22 8.07 11.19 -13.60
C GLU A 22 9.23 10.20 -13.81
N LEU A 23 8.96 8.97 -14.25
CA LEU A 23 9.99 8.02 -14.67
C LEU A 23 10.77 8.56 -15.88
N CYS A 24 10.08 9.09 -16.89
CA CYS A 24 10.73 9.69 -18.06
C CYS A 24 11.61 10.87 -17.67
N LYS A 25 11.13 11.77 -16.81
CA LYS A 25 11.96 12.87 -16.27
C LYS A 25 13.22 12.35 -15.58
N LYS A 26 13.10 11.29 -14.78
CA LYS A 26 14.24 10.70 -14.08
C LYS A 26 15.24 10.04 -15.04
N VAL A 27 14.77 9.31 -16.04
CA VAL A 27 15.60 8.53 -16.97
C VAL A 27 16.22 9.39 -18.06
N PHE A 28 15.49 10.37 -18.60
CA PHE A 28 15.90 11.16 -19.76
C PHE A 28 16.27 12.62 -19.43
N GLY A 29 16.02 13.08 -18.21
CA GLY A 29 16.34 14.44 -17.76
C GLY A 29 15.68 15.50 -18.64
N ALA A 30 16.47 16.46 -19.13
CA ALA A 30 15.99 17.56 -19.99
C ALA A 30 15.38 17.09 -21.33
N ASN A 31 15.64 15.84 -21.74
CA ASN A 31 15.14 15.28 -23.00
C ASN A 31 13.84 14.49 -22.83
N ALA A 32 13.25 14.44 -21.63
CA ALA A 32 12.08 13.61 -21.36
C ALA A 32 10.89 13.88 -22.28
N ASP A 33 10.62 15.14 -22.62
CA ASP A 33 9.50 15.51 -23.50
C ASP A 33 9.77 15.18 -24.99
N ASN A 34 11.04 14.98 -25.35
CA ASN A 34 11.47 14.71 -26.72
C ASN A 34 11.75 13.22 -26.97
N TYR A 35 11.81 12.39 -25.93
CA TYR A 35 12.12 10.98 -26.08
C TYR A 35 10.85 10.19 -26.42
N GLU A 36 10.85 9.57 -27.60
CA GLU A 36 9.77 8.69 -28.01
C GLU A 36 9.98 7.28 -27.47
N LEU A 37 9.13 6.87 -26.53
CA LEU A 37 9.13 5.50 -26.00
C LEU A 37 8.67 4.53 -27.10
N SER A 38 9.37 3.40 -27.22
CA SER A 38 8.94 2.33 -28.11
C SER A 38 7.69 1.65 -27.56
N GLN A 39 6.75 1.31 -28.43
CA GLN A 39 5.64 0.43 -28.08
C GLN A 39 6.13 -1.00 -27.79
N VAL A 40 5.35 -1.76 -27.02
CA VAL A 40 5.71 -3.11 -26.57
C VAL A 40 5.91 -4.10 -27.72
N ASP A 41 5.21 -3.90 -28.83
CA ASP A 41 5.25 -4.73 -30.05
C ASP A 41 6.27 -4.24 -31.09
N ASN A 42 7.02 -3.17 -30.80
CA ASN A 42 7.99 -2.62 -31.73
C ASN A 42 9.15 -3.60 -31.97
N HIS A 43 9.34 -4.00 -33.24
CA HIS A 43 10.39 -4.91 -33.64
C HIS A 43 11.71 -4.17 -33.76
N SER A 44 12.67 -4.47 -32.88
CA SER A 44 13.97 -3.81 -32.88
C SER A 44 15.10 -4.75 -32.47
N GLN A 45 16.19 -4.70 -33.24
CA GLN A 45 17.49 -5.31 -32.89
C GLN A 45 18.35 -4.36 -32.03
N GLU A 46 17.99 -3.09 -31.96
CA GLU A 46 18.65 -2.07 -31.16
C GLU A 46 18.02 -1.97 -29.77
N ILE A 47 18.76 -1.43 -28.81
CA ILE A 47 18.24 -1.21 -27.46
C ILE A 47 17.14 -0.14 -27.51
N THR A 48 15.94 -0.52 -27.09
CA THR A 48 14.78 0.36 -26.94
C THR A 48 14.39 0.49 -25.47
N LYS A 49 13.60 1.52 -25.17
CA LYS A 49 12.96 1.72 -23.88
C LYS A 49 11.46 1.79 -24.09
N THR A 50 10.74 0.99 -23.32
CA THR A 50 9.28 0.87 -23.37
C THR A 50 8.75 1.02 -21.96
N ILE A 51 7.63 1.73 -21.81
CA ILE A 51 6.93 1.86 -20.54
C ILE A 51 5.68 0.99 -20.53
N GLY A 52 5.34 0.48 -19.36
CA GLY A 52 4.13 -0.30 -19.18
C GLY A 52 3.87 -0.63 -17.73
N THR A 53 2.81 -1.41 -17.53
CA THR A 53 2.46 -2.03 -16.26
C THR A 53 2.89 -3.49 -16.26
N ILE A 54 3.59 -3.92 -15.21
CA ILE A 54 3.96 -5.32 -15.03
C ILE A 54 2.70 -6.13 -14.72
N CYS A 55 2.51 -7.24 -15.44
CA CYS A 55 1.37 -8.14 -15.30
C CYS A 55 1.83 -9.59 -15.24
N CYS A 56 0.97 -10.47 -14.72
CA CYS A 56 1.15 -11.92 -14.76
C CYS A 56 0.26 -12.52 -15.86
N ASP A 57 0.72 -13.57 -16.53
CA ASP A 57 -0.09 -14.33 -17.51
C ASP A 57 -0.99 -15.40 -16.89
N HIS A 58 -0.91 -15.58 -15.56
CA HIS A 58 -1.76 -16.47 -14.77
C HIS A 58 -2.11 -15.85 -13.40
N ASP A 59 -3.02 -16.51 -12.68
CA ASP A 59 -3.34 -16.15 -11.30
C ASP A 59 -2.27 -16.75 -10.36
N GLY A 60 -1.36 -15.90 -9.88
CA GLY A 60 -0.34 -16.31 -8.92
C GLY A 60 0.86 -15.35 -8.83
N PRO A 61 1.87 -15.72 -8.03
CA PRO A 61 3.12 -14.97 -7.92
C PRO A 61 3.84 -14.90 -9.26
N LEU A 62 4.53 -13.78 -9.52
CA LEU A 62 5.33 -13.66 -10.73
C LEU A 62 6.49 -14.65 -10.74
N ASP A 63 6.73 -15.21 -11.92
CA ASP A 63 7.92 -15.97 -12.24
C ASP A 63 8.54 -15.48 -13.56
N PRO A 64 9.81 -15.81 -13.87
CA PRO A 64 10.47 -15.32 -15.08
C PRO A 64 9.78 -15.73 -16.38
N SER A 65 8.99 -16.82 -16.36
CA SER A 65 8.23 -17.24 -17.52
C SER A 65 6.93 -16.46 -17.63
N SER A 66 6.17 -16.25 -16.55
CA SER A 66 4.85 -15.61 -16.55
C SER A 66 4.83 -14.08 -16.59
N THR A 67 5.98 -13.43 -16.41
CA THR A 67 6.03 -11.96 -16.32
C THR A 67 5.83 -11.29 -17.69
N MET A 68 4.87 -10.36 -17.75
CA MET A 68 4.55 -9.57 -18.94
C MET A 68 4.61 -8.07 -18.67
N LEU A 69 4.68 -7.29 -19.74
CA LEU A 69 4.52 -5.84 -19.73
C LEU A 69 3.32 -5.45 -20.60
N ALA A 70 2.30 -4.84 -19.98
CA ALA A 70 1.18 -4.22 -20.69
C ALA A 70 1.55 -2.79 -21.10
N GLY A 71 1.47 -2.50 -22.39
CA GLY A 71 1.82 -1.20 -22.95
C GLY A 71 0.81 -0.09 -22.61
N THR A 72 1.14 1.15 -22.98
CA THR A 72 0.31 2.34 -22.73
C THR A 72 -0.74 2.62 -23.81
N ASP A 73 -0.70 1.94 -24.95
CA ASP A 73 -1.69 2.14 -26.01
C ASP A 73 -3.03 1.47 -25.61
N GLU A 74 -3.91 2.27 -25.02
CA GLU A 74 -5.25 1.86 -24.58
C GLU A 74 -6.16 1.39 -25.71
N ALA A 75 -5.89 1.79 -26.97
CA ALA A 75 -6.70 1.33 -28.10
C ALA A 75 -6.33 -0.08 -28.52
N ARG A 76 -5.05 -0.46 -28.37
CA ARG A 76 -4.54 -1.78 -28.78
C ARG A 76 -4.39 -2.77 -27.63
N CYS A 77 -4.22 -2.29 -26.39
CA CYS A 77 -4.05 -3.10 -25.18
C CYS A 77 -3.02 -4.23 -25.34
N LEU A 78 -1.90 -3.94 -26.02
CA LEU A 78 -0.89 -4.95 -26.31
C LEU A 78 -0.06 -5.27 -25.07
N THR A 79 0.37 -6.53 -25.00
CA THR A 79 1.26 -7.03 -23.98
C THR A 79 2.45 -7.74 -24.63
N VAL A 80 3.60 -7.73 -23.96
CA VAL A 80 4.80 -8.45 -24.40
C VAL A 80 5.38 -9.25 -23.24
N ARG A 81 5.88 -10.46 -23.52
CA ARG A 81 6.54 -11.29 -22.49
C ARG A 81 7.91 -10.71 -22.16
N LEU A 82 8.26 -10.65 -20.88
CA LEU A 82 9.58 -10.20 -20.45
C LEU A 82 10.51 -11.40 -20.27
N ASN A 83 11.68 -11.33 -20.90
CA ASN A 83 12.74 -12.32 -20.75
C ASN A 83 13.92 -11.70 -20.00
N PHE A 84 14.14 -12.17 -18.78
CA PHE A 84 15.18 -11.65 -17.88
C PHE A 84 16.54 -12.35 -17.99
N SER A 85 16.78 -13.14 -19.03
CA SER A 85 18.03 -13.90 -19.20
C SER A 85 19.31 -13.04 -19.22
N LYS A 86 19.19 -11.75 -19.56
CA LYS A 86 20.31 -10.79 -19.58
C LYS A 86 20.30 -9.81 -18.40
N ALA A 87 19.22 -9.78 -17.62
CA ALA A 87 19.09 -8.86 -16.51
C ALA A 87 20.00 -9.30 -15.35
N LYS A 88 20.79 -8.37 -14.80
CA LYS A 88 21.70 -8.67 -13.68
C LYS A 88 20.95 -8.87 -12.36
N SER A 89 19.90 -8.08 -12.17
CA SER A 89 19.03 -8.08 -11.00
C SER A 89 17.65 -7.62 -11.42
N VAL A 90 16.62 -8.19 -10.81
CA VAL A 90 15.23 -7.82 -11.05
C VAL A 90 14.49 -7.83 -9.72
N ALA A 91 13.57 -6.88 -9.60
CA ALA A 91 12.65 -6.73 -8.50
C ALA A 91 11.38 -6.09 -9.06
N VAL A 92 10.39 -6.93 -9.40
CA VAL A 92 9.12 -6.47 -9.96
C VAL A 92 7.92 -7.16 -9.36
N PHE A 93 6.76 -6.51 -9.37
CA PHE A 93 5.50 -7.07 -8.88
C PHE A 93 4.31 -6.68 -9.77
N PRO A 94 3.19 -7.42 -9.75
CA PRO A 94 2.01 -7.11 -10.55
C PRO A 94 1.43 -5.72 -10.25
N GLY A 95 1.11 -4.96 -11.28
CA GLY A 95 0.60 -3.59 -11.15
C GLY A 95 1.69 -2.53 -11.03
N GLN A 96 2.98 -2.90 -11.01
CA GLN A 96 4.08 -1.94 -11.01
C GLN A 96 4.20 -1.27 -12.37
N ILE A 97 4.23 0.07 -12.38
CA ILE A 97 4.56 0.84 -13.58
C ILE A 97 6.08 1.03 -13.65
N ALA A 98 6.67 0.65 -14.77
CA ALA A 98 8.11 0.69 -14.98
C ALA A 98 8.48 0.96 -16.45
N ILE A 99 9.65 1.55 -16.65
CA ILE A 99 10.33 1.56 -17.95
C ILE A 99 11.23 0.32 -18.02
N VAL A 100 11.14 -0.44 -19.11
CA VAL A 100 11.99 -1.58 -19.39
C VAL A 100 12.93 -1.22 -20.55
N SER A 101 14.23 -1.43 -20.35
CA SER A 101 15.26 -1.20 -21.37
C SER A 101 15.79 -2.55 -21.86
N GLY A 102 15.90 -2.71 -23.18
CA GLY A 102 16.31 -3.98 -23.77
C GLY A 102 15.95 -4.06 -25.25
N LYS A 103 15.67 -5.25 -25.76
CA LYS A 103 15.44 -5.49 -27.19
C LYS A 103 14.21 -6.35 -27.42
N ASN A 104 13.46 -6.11 -28.49
CA ASN A 104 12.39 -6.98 -28.94
C ASN A 104 12.60 -7.40 -30.41
N PRO A 105 13.49 -8.38 -30.68
CA PRO A 105 13.83 -8.78 -32.05
C PRO A 105 12.65 -9.33 -32.87
N LYS A 106 11.65 -9.90 -32.19
CA LYS A 106 10.55 -10.67 -32.79
C LYS A 106 9.17 -10.05 -32.59
N GLY A 107 9.04 -8.98 -31.82
CA GLY A 107 7.76 -8.35 -31.48
C GLY A 107 7.03 -9.03 -30.31
N ASP A 108 7.29 -10.30 -30.01
CA ASP A 108 6.55 -11.09 -29.02
C ASP A 108 7.21 -11.22 -27.63
N THR A 109 8.53 -10.99 -27.55
CA THR A 109 9.34 -11.22 -26.36
C THR A 109 10.40 -10.14 -26.21
N PHE A 110 10.29 -9.36 -25.14
CA PHE A 110 11.23 -8.29 -24.81
C PHE A 110 12.35 -8.86 -23.92
N ILE A 111 13.56 -8.93 -24.48
CA ILE A 111 14.77 -9.33 -23.75
C ILE A 111 15.24 -8.15 -22.91
N VAL A 112 15.08 -8.27 -21.59
CA VAL A 112 15.30 -7.20 -20.62
C VAL A 112 16.77 -7.12 -20.25
N ASP A 113 17.35 -5.93 -20.41
CA ASP A 113 18.66 -5.59 -19.86
C ASP A 113 18.51 -4.91 -18.48
N GLU A 114 17.51 -4.04 -18.32
CA GLU A 114 17.28 -3.25 -17.10
C GLU A 114 15.79 -2.90 -16.90
N VAL A 115 15.35 -2.84 -15.63
CA VAL A 115 14.04 -2.32 -15.22
C VAL A 115 14.25 -1.03 -14.42
N LEU A 116 13.59 0.04 -14.86
CA LEU A 116 13.70 1.40 -14.33
C LEU A 116 12.35 1.83 -13.75
N ALA A 117 12.20 1.70 -12.44
CA ALA A 117 10.97 2.02 -11.72
C ALA A 117 11.14 3.11 -10.65
N GLU A 118 12.33 3.71 -10.55
CA GLU A 118 12.60 4.78 -9.58
C GLU A 118 12.24 6.15 -10.15
N ARG A 119 11.49 6.94 -9.39
CA ARG A 119 11.15 8.33 -9.68
C ARG A 119 12.10 9.29 -8.98
N GLN A 120 12.07 10.56 -9.38
CA GLN A 120 12.68 11.61 -8.58
C GLN A 120 11.74 11.98 -7.43
N LEU A 121 12.06 11.49 -6.23
CA LEU A 121 11.31 11.81 -5.01
C LEU A 121 11.81 13.13 -4.40
N SER A 122 10.89 13.99 -3.98
CA SER A 122 11.22 15.19 -3.22
C SER A 122 11.47 14.82 -1.75
N PRO A 123 12.54 15.32 -1.12
CA PRO A 123 12.75 15.12 0.30
C PRO A 123 11.60 15.76 1.09
N PRO A 124 11.21 15.19 2.25
CA PRO A 124 10.20 15.79 3.11
C PRO A 124 10.69 17.15 3.64
N ILE A 125 9.74 18.03 3.95
CA ILE A 125 10.03 19.31 4.62
C ILE A 125 10.53 19.00 6.03
N VAL A 126 11.60 19.66 6.45
CA VAL A 126 12.15 19.50 7.81
C VAL A 126 11.09 19.96 8.82
N PRO A 127 10.67 19.10 9.78
CA PRO A 127 9.68 19.47 10.79
C PRO A 127 10.15 20.63 11.66
N LYS A 128 9.21 21.47 12.11
CA LYS A 128 9.48 22.61 12.98
C LYS A 128 9.05 22.29 14.42
N LEU A 129 9.68 21.27 15.01
CA LEU A 129 9.41 20.88 16.38
C LEU A 129 10.18 21.78 17.36
N THR A 130 9.51 22.30 18.38
CA THR A 130 10.14 23.02 19.50
C THR A 130 10.62 22.06 20.58
N ASP A 131 9.91 20.95 20.75
CA ASP A 131 10.13 19.95 21.79
C ASP A 131 10.09 18.53 21.17
N PRO A 132 10.75 17.53 21.79
CA PRO A 132 10.64 16.14 21.35
C PRO A 132 9.18 15.67 21.34
N LEU A 133 8.76 15.03 20.25
CA LEU A 133 7.42 14.46 20.10
C LEU A 133 7.47 12.94 20.23
N SER A 134 6.72 12.38 21.17
CA SER A 134 6.68 10.95 21.45
C SER A 134 5.47 10.26 20.82
N PHE A 135 5.71 9.11 20.20
CA PHE A 135 4.68 8.29 19.56
C PHE A 135 4.64 6.90 20.20
N VAL A 136 3.43 6.38 20.34
CA VAL A 136 3.18 4.95 20.47
C VAL A 136 2.33 4.54 19.27
N ILE A 137 2.78 3.51 18.54
CA ILE A 137 2.09 3.00 17.35
C ILE A 137 1.78 1.53 17.63
N VAL A 138 0.51 1.17 17.52
CA VAL A 138 0.01 -0.18 17.78
C VAL A 138 -0.88 -0.62 16.65
N ALA A 139 -0.73 -1.87 16.22
CA ALA A 139 -1.58 -2.53 15.26
C ALA A 139 -2.24 -3.73 15.93
N GLY A 140 -3.51 -3.98 15.60
CA GLY A 140 -4.21 -5.18 16.04
C GLY A 140 -3.63 -6.46 15.44
N PRO A 141 -4.12 -7.64 15.87
CA PRO A 141 -5.25 -7.82 16.80
C PRO A 141 -4.95 -7.42 18.25
N TYR A 142 -5.98 -6.99 18.98
CA TYR A 142 -5.88 -6.57 20.39
C TYR A 142 -6.35 -7.64 21.38
N THR A 143 -6.60 -8.86 20.90
CA THR A 143 -7.00 -10.05 21.66
C THR A 143 -6.30 -11.28 21.06
N HIS A 144 -6.29 -12.39 21.77
CA HIS A 144 -5.75 -13.66 21.29
C HIS A 144 -6.77 -14.40 20.40
N ASP A 145 -6.30 -15.30 19.54
CA ASP A 145 -7.13 -16.02 18.54
C ASP A 145 -8.12 -17.05 19.14
N ASP A 146 -8.02 -17.32 20.44
CA ASP A 146 -8.79 -18.33 21.18
C ASP A 146 -9.77 -17.74 22.20
N ASP A 147 -9.76 -16.42 22.43
CA ASP A 147 -10.65 -15.75 23.36
C ASP A 147 -11.01 -14.30 22.95
N LEU A 148 -11.93 -13.68 23.70
CA LEU A 148 -12.30 -12.26 23.56
C LEU A 148 -12.10 -11.52 24.89
N ALA A 149 -11.05 -11.87 25.64
CA ALA A 149 -10.70 -11.26 26.93
C ALA A 149 -9.94 -9.93 26.78
N TYR A 150 -9.33 -9.70 25.60
CA TYR A 150 -8.58 -8.47 25.30
C TYR A 150 -7.46 -8.18 26.32
N GLU A 151 -6.77 -9.22 26.79
CA GLU A 151 -5.60 -9.06 27.68
C GLU A 151 -4.50 -8.18 27.04
N PRO A 152 -4.14 -8.32 25.75
CA PRO A 152 -3.17 -7.43 25.11
C PRO A 152 -3.56 -5.94 25.14
N LEU A 153 -4.85 -5.64 25.01
CA LEU A 153 -5.35 -4.27 25.17
C LEU A 153 -5.21 -3.76 26.60
N GLN A 154 -5.46 -4.61 27.60
CA GLN A 154 -5.29 -4.25 29.01
C GLN A 154 -3.83 -3.92 29.33
N ASP A 155 -2.90 -4.71 28.81
CA ASP A 155 -1.45 -4.46 28.91
C ASP A 155 -1.05 -3.16 28.20
N LEU A 156 -1.60 -2.90 27.01
CA LEU A 156 -1.41 -1.63 26.31
C LEU A 156 -1.90 -0.45 27.15
N ILE A 157 -3.09 -0.54 27.75
CA ILE A 157 -3.64 0.51 28.61
C ILE A 157 -2.73 0.74 29.82
N ALA A 158 -2.19 -0.32 30.43
CA ALA A 158 -1.24 -0.20 31.54
C ALA A 158 0.04 0.52 31.09
N TYR A 159 0.60 0.14 29.95
CA TYR A 159 1.77 0.79 29.35
C TYR A 159 1.52 2.28 29.08
N LEU A 160 0.38 2.63 28.48
CA LEU A 160 0.05 4.02 28.15
C LEU A 160 -0.15 4.90 29.39
N LYS A 161 -0.70 4.35 30.49
CA LYS A 161 -0.83 5.06 31.77
C LYS A 161 0.52 5.47 32.35
N GLU A 162 1.53 4.63 32.16
CA GLU A 162 2.89 4.87 32.64
C GLU A 162 3.63 5.87 31.74
N HIS A 163 3.57 5.68 30.41
CA HIS A 163 4.42 6.40 29.47
C HIS A 163 3.81 7.70 28.94
N LYS A 164 2.48 7.80 28.87
CA LYS A 164 1.72 9.00 28.43
C LYS A 164 2.31 9.69 27.20
N PRO A 165 2.31 9.02 26.02
CA PRO A 165 2.86 9.60 24.80
C PRO A 165 2.06 10.83 24.35
N ASP A 166 2.69 11.69 23.55
CA ASP A 166 2.02 12.84 22.94
C ASP A 166 1.02 12.38 21.87
N VAL A 167 1.38 11.35 21.12
CA VAL A 167 0.57 10.78 20.04
C VAL A 167 0.45 9.26 20.17
N LEU A 168 -0.77 8.75 20.11
CA LEU A 168 -1.09 7.34 20.04
C LEU A 168 -1.72 7.04 18.67
N VAL A 169 -1.10 6.17 17.89
CA VAL A 169 -1.65 5.63 16.64
C VAL A 169 -2.13 4.21 16.89
N LEU A 170 -3.41 3.95 16.61
CA LEU A 170 -4.02 2.64 16.70
C LEU A 170 -4.52 2.23 15.32
N THR A 171 -4.03 1.12 14.79
CA THR A 171 -4.55 0.53 13.56
C THR A 171 -5.30 -0.76 13.86
N GLY A 172 -6.36 -1.03 13.09
CA GLY A 172 -7.12 -2.27 13.21
C GLY A 172 -6.32 -3.54 12.84
N PRO A 173 -6.94 -4.73 12.96
CA PRO A 173 -8.32 -4.91 13.42
C PRO A 173 -8.44 -4.77 14.96
N PHE A 174 -9.42 -3.99 15.40
CA PHE A 174 -9.87 -3.87 16.79
C PHE A 174 -10.82 -5.02 17.15
N LEU A 175 -11.74 -5.33 16.24
CA LEU A 175 -12.63 -6.48 16.35
C LEU A 175 -12.62 -7.21 15.01
N ASP A 176 -11.76 -8.21 14.91
CA ASP A 176 -11.56 -8.95 13.66
C ASP A 176 -12.81 -9.78 13.31
N ALA A 177 -13.40 -9.49 12.16
CA ALA A 177 -14.56 -10.19 11.62
C ALA A 177 -14.27 -11.66 11.29
N GLU A 178 -13.00 -12.01 11.04
CA GLU A 178 -12.53 -13.37 10.78
C GLU A 178 -12.12 -14.13 12.05
N HIS A 179 -12.15 -13.47 13.22
CA HIS A 179 -11.86 -14.13 14.49
C HIS A 179 -12.84 -15.27 14.74
N LYS A 180 -12.36 -16.47 15.08
CA LYS A 180 -13.16 -17.70 15.19
C LYS A 180 -14.44 -17.53 16.00
N LEU A 181 -14.33 -16.89 17.17
CA LEU A 181 -15.49 -16.65 18.04
C LEU A 181 -16.49 -15.65 17.43
N ILE A 182 -16.02 -14.67 16.64
CA ILE A 182 -16.89 -13.70 15.96
C ILE A 182 -17.56 -14.33 14.74
N SER A 183 -16.81 -15.08 13.93
CA SER A 183 -17.32 -15.71 12.71
C SER A 183 -18.24 -16.90 12.98
N GLU A 184 -17.97 -17.70 14.02
CA GLU A 184 -18.64 -18.99 14.18
C GLU A 184 -19.87 -18.98 15.09
N ASN A 185 -19.98 -18.10 16.10
CA ASN A 185 -21.20 -17.95 16.94
C ASN A 185 -20.98 -17.01 18.13
N VAL A 186 -21.18 -15.70 17.95
CA VAL A 186 -21.51 -14.85 19.09
C VAL A 186 -22.74 -13.99 18.78
N THR A 187 -23.86 -14.33 19.43
CA THR A 187 -24.87 -13.34 19.76
C THR A 187 -24.24 -12.39 20.76
N LEU A 188 -23.55 -11.36 20.29
CA LEU A 188 -22.96 -10.39 21.20
C LEU A 188 -24.10 -9.75 21.98
N ALA A 189 -23.89 -9.53 23.28
CA ALA A 189 -24.85 -8.82 24.11
C ALA A 189 -25.04 -7.36 23.66
N GLU A 190 -24.15 -6.86 22.79
CA GLU A 190 -24.15 -5.52 22.21
C GLU A 190 -23.72 -5.54 20.74
N SER A 191 -23.88 -4.42 20.04
CA SER A 191 -23.43 -4.30 18.65
C SER A 191 -21.91 -4.12 18.55
N PHE A 192 -21.32 -4.45 17.40
CA PHE A 192 -19.88 -4.28 17.14
C PHE A 192 -19.45 -2.82 17.32
N GLU A 193 -20.28 -1.86 16.92
CA GLU A 193 -20.01 -0.43 17.09
C GLU A 193 -19.99 -0.03 18.57
N SER A 194 -20.92 -0.57 19.38
CA SER A 194 -20.96 -0.31 20.82
C SER A 194 -19.73 -0.88 21.52
N PHE A 195 -19.30 -2.08 21.13
CA PHE A 195 -18.11 -2.71 21.66
C PHE A 195 -16.84 -1.89 21.34
N PHE A 196 -16.66 -1.52 20.07
CA PHE A 196 -15.58 -0.65 19.63
C PHE A 196 -15.57 0.68 20.39
N GLU A 197 -16.73 1.33 20.54
CA GLU A 197 -16.83 2.60 21.27
C GLU A 197 -16.43 2.48 22.75
N LYS A 198 -16.79 1.37 23.42
CA LYS A 198 -16.37 1.09 24.79
C LYS A 198 -14.86 0.89 24.88
N MET A 199 -14.26 0.21 23.90
CA MET A 199 -12.81 0.03 23.82
C MET A 199 -12.10 1.38 23.76
N ILE A 200 -12.51 2.26 22.84
CA ILE A 200 -11.92 3.60 22.70
C ILE A 200 -12.17 4.44 23.96
N THR A 201 -13.37 4.36 24.54
CA THR A 201 -13.70 5.05 25.79
C THR A 201 -12.77 4.62 26.93
N SER A 202 -12.52 3.32 27.07
CA SER A 202 -11.60 2.77 28.09
C SER A 202 -10.17 3.32 27.94
N ILE A 203 -9.67 3.41 26.70
CA ILE A 203 -8.35 4.00 26.42
C ILE A 203 -8.33 5.48 26.82
N VAL A 204 -9.33 6.26 26.39
CA VAL A 204 -9.39 7.70 26.72
C VAL A 204 -9.50 7.92 28.23
N ASP A 205 -10.35 7.17 28.91
CA ASP A 205 -10.54 7.28 30.37
C ASP A 205 -9.24 6.91 31.13
N ALA A 206 -8.42 6.03 30.57
CA ALA A 206 -7.15 5.62 31.16
C ALA A 206 -6.04 6.66 31.01
N ILE A 207 -5.91 7.30 29.85
CA ILE A 207 -4.74 8.15 29.53
C ILE A 207 -5.06 9.65 29.56
N GLY A 208 -6.35 10.00 29.55
CA GLY A 208 -6.84 11.38 29.56
C GLY A 208 -6.76 12.07 28.20
N ASN A 209 -6.93 13.39 28.22
CA ASN A 209 -7.13 14.20 27.01
C ASN A 209 -5.83 14.86 26.47
N LEU A 210 -4.68 14.60 27.09
CA LEU A 210 -3.40 15.21 26.69
C LEU A 210 -2.77 14.49 25.50
N THR A 211 -2.98 13.17 25.38
CA THR A 211 -2.52 12.37 24.25
C THR A 211 -3.47 12.54 23.07
N THR A 212 -2.96 12.90 21.89
CA THR A 212 -3.72 12.83 20.64
C THR A 212 -3.82 11.38 20.19
N ILE A 213 -5.04 10.88 20.00
CA ILE A 213 -5.32 9.50 19.59
C ILE A 213 -5.78 9.51 18.14
N LEU A 214 -5.07 8.77 17.29
CA LEU A 214 -5.32 8.60 15.87
C LEU A 214 -5.71 7.15 15.64
N ILE A 215 -6.89 6.93 15.06
CA ILE A 215 -7.43 5.59 14.86
C ILE A 215 -7.62 5.37 13.36
N VAL A 216 -7.05 4.29 12.84
CA VAL A 216 -7.25 3.83 11.46
C VAL A 216 -7.87 2.43 11.52
N THR A 217 -9.16 2.33 11.22
CA THR A 217 -9.87 1.05 11.18
C THR A 217 -9.41 0.20 10.01
N SER A 218 -9.63 -1.10 10.08
CA SER A 218 -9.33 -2.06 9.03
C SER A 218 -10.58 -2.49 8.27
N HIS A 219 -10.44 -2.89 7.02
CA HIS A 219 -11.49 -3.62 6.30
C HIS A 219 -11.82 -4.97 6.98
N LYS A 220 -10.96 -5.44 7.89
CA LYS A 220 -11.20 -6.62 8.73
C LYS A 220 -11.99 -6.33 10.01
N ASP A 221 -12.22 -5.06 10.33
CA ASP A 221 -13.03 -4.71 11.50
C ASP A 221 -14.51 -5.02 11.27
N ALA A 222 -15.13 -5.76 12.19
CA ALA A 222 -16.53 -6.18 12.08
C ALA A 222 -17.54 -5.01 12.07
N ASN A 223 -17.14 -3.84 12.55
CA ASN A 223 -17.92 -2.60 12.53
C ASN A 223 -17.55 -1.64 11.38
N ALA A 224 -16.65 -2.03 10.48
CA ALA A 224 -16.25 -1.25 9.32
C ALA A 224 -16.81 -1.86 8.01
N ASP A 225 -16.82 -1.06 6.95
CA ASP A 225 -17.11 -1.57 5.61
C ASP A 225 -15.95 -2.48 5.16
N PRO A 226 -16.20 -3.71 4.66
CA PRO A 226 -15.15 -4.67 4.31
C PRO A 226 -14.53 -4.39 2.93
N VAL A 227 -14.22 -3.12 2.65
CA VAL A 227 -13.71 -2.64 1.37
C VAL A 227 -12.60 -1.63 1.60
N TYR A 228 -11.53 -1.76 0.82
CA TYR A 228 -10.41 -0.83 0.81
C TYR A 228 -10.46 0.08 -0.43
N PRO A 229 -10.26 1.41 -0.32
CA PRO A 229 -10.10 2.19 0.91
C PRO A 229 -11.30 2.12 1.85
N THR A 230 -11.05 1.98 3.15
CA THR A 230 -12.07 1.83 4.19
C THR A 230 -12.43 3.19 4.78
N MET A 231 -13.73 3.47 4.86
CA MET A 231 -14.24 4.71 5.44
C MET A 231 -14.03 4.75 6.96
N SER A 232 -13.90 5.96 7.51
CA SER A 232 -13.78 6.14 8.97
C SER A 232 -15.07 5.70 9.68
N VAL A 233 -14.94 4.93 10.76
CA VAL A 233 -16.08 4.52 11.59
C VAL A 233 -16.49 5.65 12.55
N PRO A 234 -17.76 6.09 12.58
CA PRO A 234 -18.20 7.14 13.48
C PRO A 234 -18.29 6.66 14.94
N LEU A 235 -17.84 7.50 15.88
CA LEU A 235 -18.08 7.31 17.32
C LEU A 235 -19.34 8.08 17.73
N ARG A 236 -20.17 7.51 18.63
CA ARG A 236 -21.35 8.22 19.14
C ARG A 236 -20.96 9.29 20.16
N LYS A 237 -20.00 8.98 21.04
CA LYS A 237 -19.37 9.92 21.96
C LYS A 237 -18.25 10.67 21.26
N SER A 238 -18.27 11.99 21.39
CA SER A 238 -17.20 12.85 20.90
C SER A 238 -16.12 13.03 21.96
N PHE A 239 -14.87 12.91 21.53
CA PHE A 239 -13.69 13.18 22.35
C PHE A 239 -12.82 14.22 21.65
N PRO A 240 -12.34 15.26 22.35
CA PRO A 240 -11.61 16.35 21.72
C PRO A 240 -10.24 15.94 21.18
N ASN A 241 -9.65 14.86 21.71
CA ASN A 241 -8.32 14.36 21.38
C ASN A 241 -8.34 13.07 20.55
N VAL A 242 -9.51 12.60 20.08
CA VAL A 242 -9.63 11.37 19.29
C VAL A 242 -10.02 11.71 17.85
N HIS A 243 -9.26 11.17 16.91
CA HIS A 243 -9.50 11.31 15.48
C HIS A 243 -9.58 9.93 14.85
N VAL A 244 -10.78 9.54 14.42
CA VAL A 244 -10.98 8.33 13.60
C VAL A 244 -10.82 8.71 12.13
N LEU A 245 -9.92 8.03 11.44
CA LEU A 245 -9.45 8.33 10.10
C LEU A 245 -9.80 7.16 9.15
N PRO A 246 -9.91 7.42 7.84
CA PRO A 246 -10.03 6.34 6.85
C PRO A 246 -8.74 5.52 6.74
N ASP A 247 -8.84 4.33 6.14
CA ASP A 247 -7.70 3.51 5.73
C ASP A 247 -7.60 3.48 4.20
N PRO A 248 -6.51 3.98 3.59
CA PRO A 248 -5.36 4.61 4.23
C PRO A 248 -5.65 6.07 4.59
N SER A 249 -4.79 6.66 5.41
CA SER A 249 -4.82 8.10 5.71
C SER A 249 -3.44 8.72 5.78
N MET A 250 -3.39 10.05 5.58
CA MET A 250 -2.20 10.86 5.82
C MET A 250 -2.56 12.03 6.71
N ILE A 251 -1.68 12.33 7.66
CA ILE A 251 -1.82 13.48 8.56
C ILE A 251 -0.52 14.27 8.62
N ASP A 252 -0.62 15.55 8.95
CA ASP A 252 0.53 16.43 9.21
C ASP A 252 0.53 16.85 10.69
N LEU A 253 1.57 16.41 11.41
CA LEU A 253 1.81 16.72 12.81
C LEU A 253 3.02 17.65 12.92
N ASN A 254 2.78 18.96 12.87
CA ASN A 254 3.81 20.00 12.98
C ASN A 254 4.98 19.85 11.98
N GLY A 255 4.66 19.43 10.75
CA GLY A 255 5.60 19.18 9.67
C GLY A 255 6.08 17.73 9.59
N ILE A 256 5.68 16.86 10.53
CA ILE A 256 5.85 15.40 10.39
C ILE A 256 4.63 14.86 9.65
N VAL A 257 4.81 14.49 8.38
CA VAL A 257 3.77 13.82 7.61
C VAL A 257 3.82 12.32 7.89
N VAL A 258 2.72 11.76 8.39
CA VAL A 258 2.58 10.33 8.68
C VAL A 258 1.54 9.73 7.75
N GLY A 259 1.96 8.75 6.95
CA GLY A 259 1.07 7.90 6.17
C GLY A 259 0.77 6.61 6.92
N MET A 260 -0.51 6.25 7.00
CA MET A 260 -1.00 5.12 7.79
C MET A 260 -1.90 4.24 6.93
N THR A 261 -1.71 2.93 7.04
CA THR A 261 -2.65 1.95 6.52
C THR A 261 -2.67 0.72 7.43
N SER A 262 -3.85 0.09 7.56
CA SER A 262 -3.98 -1.17 8.32
C SER A 262 -3.71 -2.41 7.46
N THR A 263 -3.64 -2.25 6.14
CA THR A 263 -3.51 -3.36 5.20
C THR A 263 -2.05 -3.77 5.04
N ASP A 264 -1.76 -5.07 5.10
CA ASP A 264 -0.39 -5.61 4.97
C ASP A 264 0.10 -5.66 3.52
N ILE A 265 0.18 -4.47 2.90
CA ILE A 265 0.68 -4.32 1.53
C ILE A 265 2.11 -4.84 1.38
N MET A 266 2.91 -4.81 2.44
CA MET A 266 4.29 -5.31 2.37
C MET A 266 4.29 -6.82 2.12
N GLN A 267 3.56 -7.58 2.91
CA GLN A 267 3.45 -9.02 2.71
C GLN A 267 2.77 -9.36 1.38
N HIS A 268 1.74 -8.61 0.98
CA HIS A 268 1.06 -8.83 -0.29
C HIS A 268 2.01 -8.70 -1.50
N ILE A 269 2.87 -7.68 -1.52
CA ILE A 269 3.86 -7.53 -2.60
C ILE A 269 4.91 -8.64 -2.52
N ILE A 270 5.42 -8.94 -1.32
CA ILE A 270 6.46 -9.99 -1.12
C ILE A 270 5.97 -11.36 -1.64
N SER A 271 4.69 -11.67 -1.42
CA SER A 271 4.11 -12.94 -1.88
C SER A 271 3.92 -13.02 -3.39
N ASN A 272 3.91 -11.89 -4.11
CA ASN A 272 3.59 -11.83 -5.54
C ASN A 272 4.74 -11.31 -6.42
N GLU A 273 5.84 -10.84 -5.84
CA GLU A 273 6.98 -10.28 -6.57
C GLU A 273 7.87 -11.36 -7.22
N LEU A 274 8.49 -11.00 -8.34
CA LEU A 274 9.67 -11.66 -8.88
C LEU A 274 10.90 -10.85 -8.46
N ALA A 275 11.75 -11.43 -7.61
CA ALA A 275 12.99 -10.81 -7.17
C ALA A 275 14.17 -11.78 -7.22
N PHE A 276 15.23 -11.41 -7.94
CA PHE A 276 16.52 -12.12 -7.92
C PHE A 276 17.69 -11.13 -7.99
N ASN A 277 18.78 -11.47 -7.29
CA ASN A 277 19.93 -10.57 -7.07
C ASN A 277 19.51 -9.16 -6.59
N ALA A 278 18.40 -9.07 -5.87
CA ALA A 278 17.82 -7.83 -5.39
C ALA A 278 18.40 -7.43 -4.02
N VAL A 279 18.24 -6.15 -3.68
CA VAL A 279 18.62 -5.60 -2.36
C VAL A 279 17.79 -6.23 -1.23
N ASP A 280 18.05 -5.79 0.00
CA ASP A 280 17.26 -6.16 1.17
C ASP A 280 15.74 -6.06 0.91
N LYS A 281 15.00 -7.06 1.39
CA LYS A 281 13.56 -7.21 1.13
C LYS A 281 12.77 -6.00 1.61
N VAL A 282 12.97 -5.55 2.84
CA VAL A 282 12.21 -4.43 3.41
C VAL A 282 12.51 -3.15 2.65
N LYS A 283 13.80 -2.85 2.41
CA LYS A 283 14.19 -1.66 1.64
C LYS A 283 13.61 -1.66 0.22
N ARG A 284 13.60 -2.82 -0.44
CA ARG A 284 13.01 -2.98 -1.78
C ARG A 284 11.52 -2.62 -1.78
N ILE A 285 10.73 -3.21 -0.87
CA ILE A 285 9.28 -2.98 -0.84
C ILE A 285 8.96 -1.54 -0.49
N VAL A 286 9.65 -0.95 0.49
CA VAL A 286 9.49 0.47 0.84
C VAL A 286 9.78 1.35 -0.37
N ASN A 287 10.85 1.06 -1.12
CA ASN A 287 11.14 1.77 -2.37
C ASN A 287 10.03 1.57 -3.41
N HIS A 288 9.45 0.38 -3.55
CA HIS A 288 8.31 0.15 -4.44
C HIS A 288 7.12 1.05 -4.08
N LEU A 289 6.74 1.13 -2.79
CA LEU A 289 5.62 1.95 -2.34
C LEU A 289 5.83 3.44 -2.66
N PHE A 290 6.98 4.01 -2.32
CA PHE A 290 7.27 5.42 -2.60
C PHE A 290 7.31 5.71 -4.10
N ASN A 291 7.90 4.82 -4.90
CA ASN A 291 8.02 5.02 -6.33
C ASN A 291 6.71 4.76 -7.09
N GLN A 292 5.78 4.00 -6.53
CA GLN A 292 4.45 3.85 -7.10
C GLN A 292 3.43 4.86 -6.56
N GLY A 293 3.75 5.58 -5.47
CA GLY A 293 2.94 6.69 -4.97
C GLY A 293 1.53 6.29 -4.55
N SER A 294 1.35 5.05 -4.09
CA SER A 294 0.09 4.49 -3.63
C SER A 294 0.34 3.65 -2.38
N PHE A 295 -0.60 3.66 -1.45
CA PHE A 295 -0.60 2.76 -0.29
C PHE A 295 -0.85 1.30 -0.68
N TYR A 296 -1.44 1.05 -1.86
CA TYR A 296 -1.67 -0.29 -2.38
C TYR A 296 -1.43 -0.32 -3.90
N PRO A 297 -0.17 -0.45 -4.36
CA PRO A 297 0.14 -0.45 -5.80
C PRO A 297 0.01 -1.82 -6.48
N LEU A 298 -0.08 -2.90 -5.70
CA LEU A 298 -0.23 -4.27 -6.20
C LEU A 298 -1.57 -4.43 -6.94
N HIS A 299 -1.52 -4.94 -8.16
CA HIS A 299 -2.72 -5.15 -8.96
C HIS A 299 -2.59 -6.37 -9.88
N PRO A 300 -3.56 -7.31 -9.88
CA PRO A 300 -4.72 -7.40 -8.98
C PRO A 300 -4.34 -7.45 -7.48
N PRO A 301 -5.22 -7.03 -6.56
CA PRO A 301 -4.93 -7.13 -5.13
C PRO A 301 -4.78 -8.60 -4.70
N ALA A 302 -3.99 -8.84 -3.67
CA ALA A 302 -3.85 -10.17 -3.08
C ALA A 302 -5.19 -10.63 -2.49
N CYS A 303 -5.47 -11.92 -2.62
CA CYS A 303 -6.63 -12.59 -2.01
C CYS A 303 -6.44 -12.78 -0.51
#